data_AF-A0A3M6EFQ6-F1
#
_entry.id   AF-A0A3M6EFQ6-F1
#
_cell.length_a   1.000
_cell.length_b   1.000
_cell.length_c   1.000
_cell.angle_alpha   90.00
_cell.angle_beta   90.00
_cell.angle_gamma   90.00
#
_symmetry.space_group_name_H-M   'P 1'
#
loop_
_entity.id
_entity.type
_entity.pdbx_description
1 polymer ?
#
loop_
_entity_poly.entity_id
_entity_poly.type
_entity_poly.pdbx_seq_one_letter_code
_entity_poly.pdbx_strand_id
1 'polypeptide(L)'
;MNTMTLPELTQEYILTHDLRPDTVKIYWAATKSYLRFFGDRLACETTHRDMLDWRRSELERISKRSWNTYSSHLRTVYRYAMEHGLVDMKVNPLKDTRVIPTRRPKKTIKNDAIVRARNWLNILVQEERATGHRAEITPAWFWLAVFEMFYYTGIRLNALLCLRYADIDLGQRLIKVRGETEKTHREFMIPIPDGLMPHLQLLMDIAHRVGFVAADQIFNVNRFSGHYSRSQMNSDQVEAMYKKLTAMTGIRMTPHRFRHTIASEMMRQPERNIHITKNLLNHSNIATTMEYIEPDYDVMREVMNERGRKPAKINYLAKSDADNQENMRTAKRKLAKNLTLHAMEISPCADTSVLLGGTETLAPIAINQSPLTAPGQNGTINQDKDIAAHHQKVNSAESVPIQQEIPPDNSAKLRTSRRTQFSGYSPDDLVTRLEDSSQWDVGALNGKLTANPMTGDSPPSSGTDENMGCLPVSRFEPAAWTSRSG
;
A
#
# COMPACT_ATOMS: atom_id res chain seq x y z
N MET A 1 -13.79 32.61 -30.00
CA MET A 1 -13.22 31.63 -29.05
C MET A 1 -14.04 30.37 -29.19
N ASN A 2 -13.42 29.23 -29.51
CA ASN A 2 -14.15 27.98 -29.68
C ASN A 2 -14.60 27.49 -28.31
N THR A 3 -15.82 27.82 -27.92
CA THR A 3 -16.46 27.29 -26.72
C THR A 3 -16.78 25.82 -26.94
N MET A 4 -16.07 24.94 -26.24
CA MET A 4 -16.23 23.50 -26.35
C MET A 4 -17.25 22.95 -25.32
N THR A 5 -17.87 21.84 -25.67
CA THR A 5 -18.68 21.03 -24.75
C THR A 5 -17.78 20.27 -23.78
N LEU A 6 -18.32 19.81 -22.64
CA LEU A 6 -17.52 19.04 -21.68
C LEU A 6 -16.90 17.73 -22.26
N PRO A 7 -17.58 16.97 -23.13
CA PRO A 7 -16.99 15.81 -23.80
C PRO A 7 -15.76 16.15 -24.64
N GLU A 8 -15.83 17.23 -25.41
CA GLU A 8 -14.72 17.71 -26.23
C GLU A 8 -13.53 18.11 -25.33
N LEU A 9 -13.78 18.86 -24.25
CA LEU A 9 -12.75 19.20 -23.27
C LEU A 9 -12.13 17.96 -22.61
N THR A 10 -12.96 16.95 -22.32
CA THR A 10 -12.48 15.69 -21.73
C THR A 10 -11.58 14.94 -22.71
N GLN A 11 -11.97 14.91 -23.99
CA GLN A 11 -11.17 14.29 -25.06
C GLN A 11 -9.83 15.02 -25.23
N GLU A 12 -9.82 16.35 -25.30
CA GLU A 12 -8.59 17.15 -25.37
C GLU A 12 -7.66 16.91 -24.18
N TYR A 13 -8.22 16.86 -22.96
CA TYR A 13 -7.44 16.56 -21.77
C TYR A 13 -6.81 15.14 -21.82
N ILE A 14 -7.57 14.15 -22.30
CA ILE A 14 -7.07 12.77 -22.42
C ILE A 14 -6.00 12.66 -23.51
N LEU A 15 -6.13 13.38 -24.63
CA LEU A 15 -5.14 13.35 -25.72
C LEU A 15 -3.81 13.98 -25.31
N THR A 16 -3.85 15.01 -24.47
CA THR A 16 -2.64 15.73 -24.02
C THR A 16 -1.91 15.05 -22.87
N HIS A 17 -2.54 14.10 -22.17
CA HIS A 17 -1.99 13.47 -20.98
C HIS A 17 -1.86 11.95 -21.15
N ASP A 18 -0.70 11.41 -20.79
CA ASP A 18 -0.50 9.96 -20.72
C ASP A 18 -1.21 9.37 -19.50
N LEU A 19 -2.47 8.96 -19.70
CA LEU A 19 -3.34 8.41 -18.66
C LEU A 19 -3.51 6.90 -18.80
N ARG A 20 -3.50 6.20 -17.67
CA ARG A 20 -3.84 4.77 -17.65
C ARG A 20 -5.25 4.52 -18.20
N PRO A 21 -5.49 3.42 -18.95
CA PRO A 21 -6.81 3.12 -19.54
C PRO A 21 -7.98 3.13 -18.54
N ASP A 22 -7.75 2.63 -17.32
CA ASP A 22 -8.80 2.64 -16.28
C ASP A 22 -9.09 4.05 -15.75
N THR A 23 -8.09 4.93 -15.72
CA THR A 23 -8.28 6.34 -15.36
C THR A 23 -9.11 7.04 -16.44
N VAL A 24 -8.84 6.77 -17.73
CA VAL A 24 -9.62 7.28 -18.87
C VAL A 24 -11.09 6.88 -18.76
N LYS A 25 -11.39 5.63 -18.39
CA LYS A 25 -12.78 5.18 -18.15
C LYS A 25 -13.49 6.00 -17.06
N ILE A 26 -12.78 6.41 -16.00
CA ILE A 26 -13.36 7.21 -14.91
C ILE A 26 -13.68 8.64 -15.38
N TYR A 27 -12.79 9.26 -16.18
CA TYR A 27 -13.07 10.55 -16.81
C TYR A 27 -14.34 10.47 -17.64
N TRP A 28 -14.44 9.49 -18.54
CA TRP A 28 -15.65 9.29 -19.36
C TRP A 28 -16.91 8.99 -18.55
N ALA A 29 -16.80 8.22 -17.45
CA ALA A 29 -17.93 7.98 -16.56
C ALA A 29 -18.43 9.28 -15.90
N ALA A 30 -17.51 10.15 -15.47
CA ALA A 30 -17.86 11.44 -14.89
C ALA A 30 -18.49 12.38 -15.93
N THR A 31 -17.91 12.45 -17.14
CA THR A 31 -18.43 13.25 -18.27
C THR A 31 -19.82 12.77 -18.71
N LYS A 32 -20.04 11.45 -18.79
CA LYS A 32 -21.36 10.89 -19.09
C LYS A 32 -22.39 11.21 -18.00
N SER A 33 -21.96 11.21 -16.74
CA SER A 33 -22.81 11.61 -15.60
C SER A 33 -23.23 13.08 -15.69
N TYR A 34 -22.30 13.95 -16.13
CA TYR A 34 -22.57 15.36 -16.37
C TYR A 34 -23.55 15.55 -17.55
N LEU A 35 -23.30 14.90 -18.69
CA LEU A 35 -24.16 14.98 -19.87
C LEU A 35 -25.60 14.56 -19.57
N ARG A 36 -25.78 13.53 -18.73
CA ARG A 36 -27.11 13.07 -18.34
C ARG A 36 -27.92 14.14 -17.59
N PHE A 37 -27.26 15.06 -16.89
CA PHE A 37 -27.94 16.10 -16.11
C PHE A 37 -28.05 17.42 -16.88
N PHE A 38 -26.98 17.83 -17.58
CA PHE A 38 -26.93 19.12 -18.27
C PHE A 38 -27.27 19.06 -19.76
N GLY A 39 -27.30 17.86 -20.37
CA GLY A 39 -27.42 17.70 -21.81
C GLY A 39 -26.17 18.20 -22.55
N ASP A 40 -26.37 18.71 -23.76
CA ASP A 40 -25.31 19.19 -24.65
C ASP A 40 -24.96 20.68 -24.43
N ARG A 41 -25.19 21.19 -23.22
CA ARG A 41 -24.81 22.56 -22.85
C ARG A 41 -23.31 22.76 -22.96
N LEU A 42 -22.91 23.97 -23.37
CA LEU A 42 -21.51 24.35 -23.41
C LEU A 42 -20.92 24.36 -22.00
N ALA A 43 -19.63 24.03 -21.89
CA ALA A 43 -18.97 23.99 -20.59
C ALA A 43 -18.98 25.37 -19.89
N CYS A 44 -18.94 26.46 -20.66
CA CYS A 44 -18.99 27.85 -20.17
C CYS A 44 -20.36 28.27 -19.61
N GLU A 45 -21.45 27.61 -20.03
CA GLU A 45 -22.81 27.98 -19.62
C GLU A 45 -23.18 27.45 -18.23
N THR A 46 -22.40 26.52 -17.69
CA THR A 46 -22.69 25.91 -16.39
C THR A 46 -22.14 26.74 -15.25
N THR A 47 -23.05 27.22 -14.40
CA THR A 47 -22.68 28.02 -13.23
C THR A 47 -22.31 27.14 -12.03
N HIS A 48 -21.68 27.75 -11.02
CA HIS A 48 -21.43 27.04 -9.77
C HIS A 48 -22.73 26.56 -9.09
N ARG A 49 -23.83 27.33 -9.22
CA ARG A 49 -25.13 26.96 -8.67
C ARG A 49 -25.67 25.69 -9.32
N ASP A 50 -25.58 25.61 -10.64
CA ASP A 50 -25.98 24.45 -11.44
C ASP A 50 -25.24 23.19 -10.99
N MET A 51 -23.93 23.30 -10.71
CA MET A 51 -23.12 22.19 -10.20
C MET A 51 -23.55 21.71 -8.81
N LEU A 52 -24.04 22.60 -7.95
CA LEU A 52 -24.57 22.24 -6.63
C LEU A 52 -25.93 21.53 -6.74
N ASP A 53 -26.76 21.93 -7.70
CA ASP A 53 -28.04 21.28 -7.98
C ASP A 53 -27.83 19.91 -8.62
N TRP A 54 -26.87 19.77 -9.54
CA TRP A 54 -26.43 18.48 -10.06
C TRP A 54 -25.90 17.57 -8.95
N ARG A 55 -25.03 18.10 -8.07
CA ARG A 55 -24.52 17.34 -6.92
C ARG A 55 -25.66 16.79 -6.06
N ARG A 56 -26.68 17.59 -5.77
CA ARG A 56 -27.82 17.18 -4.94
C ARG A 56 -28.54 15.99 -5.58
N SER A 57 -28.89 16.11 -6.87
CA SER A 57 -29.55 15.06 -7.62
C SER A 57 -28.69 13.79 -7.75
N GLU A 58 -27.40 13.94 -8.07
CA GLU A 58 -26.52 12.80 -8.33
C GLU A 58 -26.23 12.00 -7.05
N LEU A 59 -26.17 12.65 -5.88
CA LEU A 59 -25.98 11.99 -4.58
C LEU A 59 -27.15 11.09 -4.16
N GLU A 60 -28.33 11.23 -4.76
CA GLU A 60 -29.44 10.28 -4.57
C GLU A 60 -29.15 8.93 -5.24
N ARG A 61 -28.29 8.93 -6.27
CA ARG A 61 -27.98 7.75 -7.08
C ARG A 61 -26.61 7.15 -6.75
N ILE A 62 -25.62 7.99 -6.44
CA ILE A 62 -24.24 7.55 -6.21
C ILE A 62 -23.73 7.86 -4.81
N SER A 63 -22.72 7.12 -4.38
CA SER A 63 -22.08 7.38 -3.09
C SER A 63 -21.35 8.73 -3.06
N LYS A 64 -21.24 9.34 -1.88
CA LYS A 64 -20.42 10.55 -1.64
C LYS A 64 -18.97 10.40 -2.13
N ARG A 65 -18.40 9.20 -2.07
CA ARG A 65 -17.05 8.90 -2.56
C ARG A 65 -16.98 8.91 -4.09
N SER A 66 -17.98 8.32 -4.75
CA SER A 66 -18.12 8.33 -6.21
C SER A 66 -18.28 9.77 -6.72
N TRP A 67 -19.15 10.56 -6.08
CA TRP A 67 -19.30 11.99 -6.40
C TRP A 67 -17.97 12.75 -6.30
N ASN A 68 -17.25 12.61 -5.19
CA ASN A 68 -15.96 13.29 -5.02
C ASN A 68 -14.95 12.87 -6.09
N THR A 69 -15.02 11.62 -6.56
CA THR A 69 -14.18 11.14 -7.65
C THR A 69 -14.54 11.87 -8.94
N TYR A 70 -15.82 11.90 -9.32
CA TYR A 70 -16.30 12.59 -10.52
C TYR A 70 -16.00 14.08 -10.48
N SER A 71 -16.37 14.76 -9.39
CA SER A 71 -16.08 16.17 -9.15
C SER A 71 -14.57 16.45 -9.26
N SER A 72 -13.70 15.61 -8.70
CA SER A 72 -12.26 15.80 -8.81
C SER A 72 -11.74 15.67 -10.24
N HIS A 73 -12.22 14.70 -11.02
CA HIS A 73 -11.78 14.50 -12.40
C HIS A 73 -12.24 15.66 -13.28
N LEU A 74 -13.52 16.04 -13.19
CA LEU A 74 -14.06 17.16 -13.95
C LEU A 74 -13.42 18.49 -13.53
N ARG A 75 -13.10 18.70 -12.25
CA ARG A 75 -12.33 19.88 -11.82
C ARG A 75 -10.98 19.97 -12.52
N THR A 76 -10.30 18.85 -12.75
CA THR A 76 -9.04 18.82 -13.50
C THR A 76 -9.26 19.19 -14.97
N VAL A 77 -10.30 18.64 -15.61
CA VAL A 77 -10.66 19.00 -17.00
C VAL A 77 -10.97 20.49 -17.14
N TYR A 78 -11.81 21.04 -16.25
CA TYR A 78 -12.11 22.48 -16.24
C TYR A 78 -10.87 23.34 -15.99
N ARG A 79 -9.96 22.89 -15.11
CA ARG A 79 -8.69 23.60 -14.88
C ARG A 79 -7.85 23.65 -16.14
N TYR A 80 -7.65 22.52 -16.80
CA TYR A 80 -6.92 22.43 -18.06
C TYR A 80 -7.55 23.35 -19.13
N ALA A 81 -8.88 23.33 -19.26
CA ALA A 81 -9.60 24.15 -20.21
C ALA A 81 -9.45 25.66 -19.95
N MET A 82 -9.43 26.07 -18.68
CA MET A 82 -9.17 27.46 -18.29
C MET A 82 -7.72 27.89 -18.57
N GLU A 83 -6.75 27.02 -18.27
CA GLU A 83 -5.32 27.29 -18.50
C GLU A 83 -4.98 27.46 -19.99
N HIS A 84 -5.69 26.74 -20.88
CA HIS A 84 -5.49 26.78 -22.33
C HIS A 84 -6.45 27.73 -23.06
N GLY A 85 -7.27 28.49 -22.33
CA GLY A 85 -8.22 29.44 -22.93
C GLY A 85 -9.33 28.80 -23.78
N LEU A 86 -9.63 27.51 -23.56
CA LEU A 86 -10.70 26.77 -24.24
C LEU A 86 -12.09 27.12 -23.70
N VAL A 87 -12.14 27.75 -22.53
CA VAL A 87 -13.37 28.17 -21.85
C VAL A 87 -13.16 29.58 -21.28
N ASP A 88 -14.07 30.49 -21.60
CA ASP A 88 -14.06 31.85 -21.04
C ASP A 88 -14.73 31.87 -19.65
N MET A 89 -13.99 31.41 -18.64
CA MET A 89 -14.43 31.38 -17.25
C MET A 89 -13.30 31.82 -16.31
N LYS A 90 -13.64 32.68 -15.35
CA LYS A 90 -12.68 33.13 -14.32
C LYS A 90 -12.53 32.13 -13.16
N VAL A 91 -13.58 31.35 -12.88
CA VAL A 91 -13.63 30.44 -11.72
C VAL A 91 -14.18 29.09 -12.16
N ASN A 92 -13.53 28.02 -11.70
CA ASN A 92 -13.96 26.65 -11.95
C ASN A 92 -15.34 26.40 -11.30
N PRO A 93 -16.36 25.97 -12.06
CA PRO A 93 -17.73 25.83 -11.56
C PRO A 93 -17.88 24.69 -10.53
N LEU A 94 -16.95 23.74 -10.49
CA LEU A 94 -16.93 22.64 -9.52
C LEU A 94 -16.13 22.94 -8.25
N LYS A 95 -15.64 24.17 -8.06
CA LYS A 95 -15.00 24.61 -6.80
C LYS A 95 -15.94 24.33 -5.62
N ASP A 96 -15.41 23.84 -4.50
CA ASP A 96 -16.16 23.60 -3.25
C ASP A 96 -17.40 22.68 -3.35
N THR A 97 -17.48 21.87 -4.40
CA THR A 97 -18.56 20.86 -4.56
C THR A 97 -18.30 19.56 -3.79
N ARG A 98 -17.14 19.40 -3.17
CA ARG A 98 -16.74 18.19 -2.43
C ARG A 98 -17.67 17.95 -1.23
N VAL A 99 -17.98 16.69 -0.97
CA VAL A 99 -18.80 16.26 0.17
C VAL A 99 -17.97 15.40 1.12
N ILE A 100 -18.22 15.49 2.42
CA ILE A 100 -17.55 14.65 3.42
C ILE A 100 -18.25 13.28 3.48
N PRO A 101 -17.59 12.18 3.07
CA PRO A 101 -18.15 10.84 3.22
C PRO A 101 -18.07 10.38 4.67
N THR A 102 -18.98 9.50 5.08
CA THR A 102 -18.87 8.81 6.37
C THR A 102 -17.67 7.86 6.34
N ARG A 103 -16.85 7.89 7.40
CA ARG A 103 -15.75 6.94 7.56
C ARG A 103 -16.35 5.63 8.08
N ARG A 104 -16.21 4.55 7.31
CA ARG A 104 -16.58 3.20 7.73
C ARG A 104 -15.30 2.37 7.86
N PRO A 105 -15.21 1.46 8.84
CA PRO A 105 -14.08 0.54 8.93
C PRO A 105 -13.98 -0.26 7.63
N LYS A 106 -12.74 -0.56 7.24
CA LYS A 106 -12.48 -1.38 6.06
C LYS A 106 -13.00 -2.78 6.32
N LYS A 107 -13.67 -3.37 5.33
CA LYS A 107 -14.24 -4.71 5.47
C LYS A 107 -13.11 -5.74 5.42
N THR A 108 -12.88 -6.46 6.51
CA THR A 108 -11.94 -7.57 6.61
C THR A 108 -12.66 -8.91 6.42
N ILE A 109 -11.90 -10.01 6.45
CA ILE A 109 -12.39 -11.39 6.46
C ILE A 109 -12.16 -11.93 7.87
N LYS A 110 -13.16 -12.62 8.42
CA LYS A 110 -13.03 -13.26 9.73
C LYS A 110 -12.19 -14.54 9.62
N ASN A 111 -11.46 -14.88 10.69
CA ASN A 111 -10.55 -16.03 10.70
C ASN A 111 -11.28 -17.36 10.42
N ASP A 112 -12.45 -17.57 11.03
CA ASP A 112 -13.31 -18.74 10.79
C ASP A 112 -13.62 -18.95 9.29
N ALA A 113 -13.88 -17.87 8.56
CA ALA A 113 -14.15 -17.91 7.13
C ALA A 113 -12.92 -18.31 6.31
N ILE A 114 -11.73 -17.84 6.71
CA ILE A 114 -10.45 -18.17 6.07
C ILE A 114 -10.18 -19.66 6.25
N VAL A 115 -10.31 -20.17 7.47
CA VAL A 115 -10.12 -21.60 7.78
C VAL A 115 -11.10 -22.46 6.98
N ARG A 116 -12.39 -22.10 6.94
CA ARG A 116 -13.38 -22.85 6.14
C ARG A 116 -13.02 -22.86 4.65
N ALA A 117 -12.64 -21.72 4.08
CA ALA A 117 -12.25 -21.63 2.66
C ALA A 117 -11.00 -22.47 2.35
N ARG A 118 -9.97 -22.39 3.19
CA ARG A 118 -8.73 -23.18 3.06
C ARG A 118 -9.03 -24.67 3.12
N ASN A 119 -9.78 -25.11 4.13
CA ASN A 119 -10.14 -26.52 4.30
C ASN A 119 -10.93 -27.04 3.10
N TRP A 120 -11.86 -26.24 2.57
CA TRP A 120 -12.60 -26.62 1.37
C TRP A 120 -11.69 -26.78 0.15
N LEU A 121 -10.78 -25.82 -0.10
CA LEU A 121 -9.82 -25.92 -1.19
C LEU A 121 -8.92 -27.17 -1.04
N ASN A 122 -8.47 -27.47 0.18
CA ASN A 122 -7.72 -28.71 0.45
C ASN A 122 -8.53 -29.97 0.15
N ILE A 123 -9.81 -30.01 0.52
CA ILE A 123 -10.70 -31.13 0.17
C ILE A 123 -10.81 -31.28 -1.35
N LEU A 124 -11.01 -30.18 -2.08
CA LEU A 124 -11.08 -30.22 -3.55
C LEU A 124 -9.75 -30.70 -4.17
N VAL A 125 -8.60 -30.35 -3.58
CA VAL A 125 -7.29 -30.87 -4.01
C VAL A 125 -7.23 -32.39 -3.86
N GLN A 126 -7.67 -32.92 -2.72
CA GLN A 126 -7.66 -34.36 -2.49
C GLN A 126 -8.69 -35.08 -3.38
N GLU A 127 -9.84 -34.48 -3.62
CA GLU A 127 -10.88 -35.01 -4.52
C GLU A 127 -10.36 -35.13 -5.95
N GLU A 128 -9.76 -34.08 -6.52
CA GLU A 128 -9.19 -34.14 -7.89
C GLU A 128 -8.07 -35.19 -7.98
N ARG A 129 -7.25 -35.33 -6.93
CA ARG A 129 -6.17 -36.32 -6.88
C ARG A 129 -6.69 -37.75 -6.82
N ALA A 130 -7.65 -38.02 -5.93
CA ALA A 130 -8.16 -39.37 -5.71
C ALA A 130 -9.04 -39.85 -6.87
N THR A 131 -9.85 -38.95 -7.44
CA THR A 131 -10.83 -39.33 -8.48
C THR A 131 -10.30 -39.13 -9.89
N GLY A 132 -9.32 -38.26 -10.10
CA GLY A 132 -8.91 -37.78 -11.43
C GLY A 132 -9.98 -36.92 -12.14
N HIS A 133 -11.12 -36.68 -11.49
CA HIS A 133 -12.22 -35.89 -12.02
C HIS A 133 -12.09 -34.43 -11.60
N ARG A 134 -12.76 -33.56 -12.35
CA ARG A 134 -12.78 -32.12 -12.10
C ARG A 134 -13.56 -31.79 -10.83
N ALA A 135 -12.94 -31.02 -9.94
CA ALA A 135 -13.62 -30.41 -8.80
C ALA A 135 -14.37 -29.10 -9.19
N GLU A 136 -15.17 -28.59 -8.25
CA GLU A 136 -15.91 -27.35 -8.44
C GLU A 136 -14.98 -26.16 -8.77
N ILE A 137 -13.81 -26.09 -8.12
CA ILE A 137 -12.73 -25.15 -8.41
C ILE A 137 -11.54 -25.97 -8.93
N THR A 138 -11.17 -25.75 -10.19
CA THR A 138 -10.16 -26.57 -10.89
C THR A 138 -9.12 -25.69 -11.60
N PRO A 139 -7.84 -26.09 -11.66
CA PRO A 139 -7.25 -27.12 -10.83
C PRO A 139 -7.16 -26.62 -9.38
N ALA A 140 -7.63 -27.41 -8.43
CA ALA A 140 -7.82 -26.99 -7.05
C ALA A 140 -6.49 -26.58 -6.39
N TRP A 141 -5.39 -27.28 -6.69
CA TRP A 141 -4.07 -27.00 -6.12
C TRP A 141 -3.55 -25.61 -6.52
N PHE A 142 -3.83 -25.19 -7.76
CA PHE A 142 -3.42 -23.88 -8.27
C PHE A 142 -4.20 -22.77 -7.57
N TRP A 143 -5.52 -22.96 -7.43
CA TRP A 143 -6.37 -21.97 -6.76
C TRP A 143 -6.10 -21.89 -5.26
N LEU A 144 -5.68 -22.99 -4.63
CA LEU A 144 -5.13 -22.99 -3.27
C LEU A 144 -3.85 -22.16 -3.19
N ALA A 145 -2.90 -22.32 -4.12
CA ALA A 145 -1.69 -21.48 -4.15
C ALA A 145 -2.02 -19.99 -4.34
N VAL A 146 -2.98 -19.66 -5.23
CA VAL A 146 -3.47 -18.28 -5.39
C VAL A 146 -4.12 -17.75 -4.10
N PHE A 147 -4.93 -18.57 -3.42
CA PHE A 147 -5.56 -18.22 -2.16
C PHE A 147 -4.51 -17.91 -1.07
N GLU A 148 -3.54 -18.80 -0.87
CA GLU A 148 -2.48 -18.62 0.13
C GLU A 148 -1.59 -17.42 -0.20
N MET A 149 -1.30 -17.18 -1.48
CA MET A 149 -0.58 -15.99 -1.93
C MET A 149 -1.29 -14.71 -1.48
N PHE A 150 -2.61 -14.60 -1.65
CA PHE A 150 -3.38 -13.44 -1.18
C PHE A 150 -3.46 -13.38 0.35
N TYR A 151 -3.63 -14.51 1.01
CA TYR A 151 -3.71 -14.60 2.47
C TYR A 151 -2.41 -14.13 3.15
N TYR A 152 -1.27 -14.68 2.77
CA TYR A 152 0.00 -14.42 3.45
C TYR A 152 0.61 -13.05 3.14
N THR A 153 0.33 -12.48 1.96
CA THR A 153 1.04 -11.26 1.51
C THR A 153 0.17 -10.05 1.29
N GLY A 154 -1.15 -10.23 1.12
CA GLY A 154 -2.03 -9.14 0.73
C GLY A 154 -1.64 -8.44 -0.58
N ILE A 155 -0.93 -9.14 -1.47
CA ILE A 155 -0.55 -8.64 -2.80
C ILE A 155 -1.78 -8.11 -3.55
N ARG A 156 -1.60 -7.04 -4.33
CA ARG A 156 -2.69 -6.51 -5.16
C ARG A 156 -3.00 -7.50 -6.29
N LEU A 157 -4.27 -7.61 -6.68
CA LEU A 157 -4.68 -8.50 -7.77
C LEU A 157 -3.87 -8.27 -9.04
N ASN A 158 -3.74 -7.02 -9.49
CA ASN A 158 -2.98 -6.70 -10.70
C ASN A 158 -1.49 -7.06 -10.56
N ALA A 159 -0.89 -6.87 -9.38
CA ALA A 159 0.49 -7.26 -9.15
C ALA A 159 0.67 -8.77 -9.26
N LEU A 160 -0.23 -9.56 -8.66
CA LEU A 160 -0.24 -11.03 -8.81
C LEU A 160 -0.39 -11.45 -10.28
N LEU A 161 -1.30 -10.81 -11.02
CA LEU A 161 -1.49 -11.07 -12.45
C LEU A 161 -0.28 -10.65 -13.30
N CYS A 162 0.59 -9.78 -12.82
CA CYS A 162 1.78 -9.37 -13.56
C CYS A 162 3.06 -10.07 -13.09
N LEU A 163 3.00 -10.95 -12.09
CA LEU A 163 4.15 -11.74 -11.66
C LEU A 163 4.56 -12.70 -12.79
N ARG A 164 5.86 -12.72 -13.07
CA ARG A 164 6.48 -13.61 -14.04
C ARG A 164 7.22 -14.71 -13.31
N TYR A 165 7.53 -15.78 -14.03
CA TYR A 165 8.28 -16.91 -13.50
C TYR A 165 9.62 -16.49 -12.88
N ALA A 166 10.36 -15.58 -13.52
CA ALA A 166 11.64 -15.09 -13.00
C ALA A 166 11.55 -14.12 -11.81
N ASP A 167 10.35 -13.69 -11.40
CA ASP A 167 10.20 -12.76 -10.29
C ASP A 167 10.10 -13.47 -8.93
N ILE A 168 10.00 -14.80 -8.90
CA ILE A 168 9.94 -15.59 -7.67
C ILE A 168 11.29 -16.26 -7.44
N ASP A 169 11.99 -15.86 -6.39
CA ASP A 169 13.23 -16.49 -5.94
C ASP A 169 12.95 -17.29 -4.66
N LEU A 170 12.86 -18.61 -4.83
CA LEU A 170 12.65 -19.53 -3.70
C LEU A 170 13.89 -19.69 -2.82
N GLY A 171 15.10 -19.47 -3.37
CA GLY A 171 16.35 -19.57 -2.63
C GLY A 171 16.53 -18.40 -1.66
N GLN A 172 16.28 -17.18 -2.14
CA GLN A 172 16.28 -15.98 -1.29
C GLN A 172 14.97 -15.78 -0.51
N ARG A 173 13.93 -16.57 -0.82
CA ARG A 173 12.58 -16.45 -0.26
C ARG A 173 11.96 -15.07 -0.51
N LEU A 174 12.10 -14.56 -1.73
CA LEU A 174 11.63 -13.23 -2.13
C LEU A 174 10.79 -13.29 -3.40
N ILE A 175 9.73 -12.48 -3.45
CA ILE A 175 8.96 -12.21 -4.66
C ILE A 175 9.18 -10.75 -5.06
N LYS A 176 9.69 -10.53 -6.28
CA LYS A 176 9.90 -9.20 -6.85
C LYS A 176 8.62 -8.69 -7.51
N VAL A 177 8.04 -7.62 -6.96
CA VAL A 177 6.95 -6.91 -7.62
C VAL A 177 7.50 -5.70 -8.36
N ARG A 178 7.34 -5.67 -9.68
CA ARG A 178 7.84 -4.59 -10.55
C ARG A 178 7.01 -3.32 -10.44
N GLY A 179 7.69 -2.18 -10.49
CA GLY A 179 7.09 -0.85 -10.36
C GLY A 179 6.11 -0.51 -11.48
N GLU A 180 6.39 -0.92 -12.71
CA GLU A 180 5.52 -0.70 -13.89
C GLU A 180 4.08 -1.23 -13.67
N THR A 181 4.01 -2.36 -12.96
CA THR A 181 2.75 -3.07 -12.67
C THR A 181 1.98 -2.42 -11.51
N GLU A 182 2.66 -1.61 -10.71
CA GLU A 182 2.14 -1.01 -9.50
C GLU A 182 1.72 0.45 -9.70
N LYS A 183 0.66 0.84 -8.98
CA LYS A 183 0.18 2.24 -9.01
C LYS A 183 1.20 3.22 -8.45
N THR A 184 2.12 2.74 -7.62
CA THR A 184 3.16 3.57 -7.00
C THR A 184 4.37 3.77 -7.89
N HIS A 185 4.49 3.05 -9.02
CA HIS A 185 5.66 3.05 -9.89
C HIS A 185 6.96 2.66 -9.17
N ARG A 186 6.86 1.91 -8.06
CA ARG A 186 8.00 1.48 -7.25
C ARG A 186 8.10 -0.03 -7.22
N GLU A 187 9.31 -0.53 -7.48
CA GLU A 187 9.63 -1.92 -7.23
C GLU A 187 9.68 -2.19 -5.72
N PHE A 188 9.23 -3.37 -5.29
CA PHE A 188 9.39 -3.81 -3.91
C PHE A 188 9.46 -5.34 -3.84
N MET A 189 10.03 -5.82 -2.75
CA MET A 189 10.17 -7.25 -2.47
C MET A 189 9.15 -7.67 -1.42
N ILE A 190 8.54 -8.83 -1.63
CA ILE A 190 7.68 -9.50 -0.65
C ILE A 190 8.42 -10.73 -0.12
N PRO A 191 8.69 -10.83 1.19
CA PRO A 191 9.26 -12.04 1.77
C PRO A 191 8.24 -13.19 1.70
N ILE A 192 8.72 -14.41 1.45
CA ILE A 192 7.91 -15.63 1.39
C ILE A 192 7.88 -16.26 2.79
N PRO A 193 6.73 -16.26 3.49
CA PRO A 193 6.59 -16.95 4.77
C PRO A 193 6.64 -18.47 4.61
N ASP A 194 6.97 -19.20 5.68
CA ASP A 194 7.11 -20.66 5.65
C ASP A 194 5.82 -21.35 5.18
N GLY A 195 4.65 -20.90 5.65
CA GLY A 195 3.37 -21.45 5.23
C GLY A 195 2.99 -21.21 3.75
N LEU A 196 3.64 -20.24 3.08
CA LEU A 196 3.44 -20.01 1.64
C LEU A 196 4.41 -20.83 0.77
N MET A 197 5.58 -21.19 1.33
CA MET A 197 6.65 -21.89 0.63
C MET A 197 6.21 -23.16 -0.11
N PRO A 198 5.50 -24.12 0.51
CA PRO A 198 5.15 -25.38 -0.17
C PRO A 198 4.24 -25.15 -1.39
N HIS A 199 3.36 -24.16 -1.34
CA HIS A 199 2.47 -23.81 -2.44
C HIS A 199 3.21 -23.19 -3.62
N LEU A 200 4.19 -22.32 -3.34
CA LEU A 200 5.03 -21.73 -4.38
C LEU A 200 6.01 -22.73 -4.97
N GLN A 201 6.59 -23.62 -4.16
CA GLN A 201 7.46 -24.69 -4.64
C GLN A 201 6.70 -25.58 -5.64
N LEU A 202 5.50 -26.05 -5.26
CA LEU A 202 4.65 -26.85 -6.15
C LEU A 202 4.32 -26.10 -7.46
N LEU A 203 3.95 -24.82 -7.36
CA LEU A 203 3.65 -23.99 -8.52
C LEU A 203 4.86 -23.85 -9.46
N MET A 204 6.04 -23.56 -8.90
CA MET A 204 7.28 -23.37 -9.65
C MET A 204 7.77 -24.67 -10.29
N ASP A 205 7.64 -25.81 -9.59
CA ASP A 205 8.00 -27.14 -10.10
C ASP A 205 7.11 -27.52 -11.29
N ILE A 206 5.80 -27.33 -11.17
CA ILE A 206 4.86 -27.61 -12.28
C ILE A 206 5.09 -26.63 -13.43
N ALA A 207 5.30 -25.34 -13.15
CA ALA A 207 5.61 -24.34 -14.18
C ALA A 207 6.88 -24.71 -14.97
N HIS A 208 7.92 -25.17 -14.28
CA HIS A 208 9.15 -25.65 -14.92
C HIS A 208 8.86 -26.82 -15.87
N ARG A 209 8.09 -27.83 -15.42
CA ARG A 209 7.72 -29.01 -16.23
C ARG A 209 6.84 -28.65 -17.43
N VAL A 210 6.00 -27.62 -17.31
CA VAL A 210 5.16 -27.10 -18.42
C VAL A 210 5.96 -26.19 -19.37
N GLY A 211 7.24 -25.94 -19.09
CA GLY A 211 8.14 -25.17 -19.95
C GLY A 211 7.91 -23.66 -19.87
N PHE A 212 7.66 -23.13 -18.67
CA PHE A 212 7.60 -21.68 -18.47
C PHE A 212 8.94 -21.04 -18.77
N VAL A 213 8.92 -19.93 -19.50
CA VAL A 213 10.09 -19.07 -19.69
C VAL A 213 10.09 -17.93 -18.68
N ALA A 214 11.24 -17.26 -18.49
CA ALA A 214 11.42 -16.19 -17.50
C ALA A 214 10.33 -15.10 -17.53
N ALA A 215 9.80 -14.78 -18.73
CA ALA A 215 8.80 -13.74 -18.93
C ALA A 215 7.35 -14.22 -18.76
N ASP A 216 7.09 -15.52 -18.65
CA ASP A 216 5.74 -16.07 -18.57
C ASP A 216 5.06 -15.69 -17.25
N GLN A 217 3.77 -15.36 -17.32
CA GLN A 217 2.93 -15.07 -16.16
C GLN A 217 2.81 -16.30 -15.26
N ILE A 218 3.43 -16.31 -14.08
CA ILE A 218 3.55 -17.51 -13.23
C ILE A 218 2.19 -17.96 -12.66
N PHE A 219 1.38 -17.00 -12.21
CA PHE A 219 0.00 -17.29 -11.84
C PHE A 219 -0.88 -17.28 -13.09
N ASN A 220 -0.85 -18.38 -13.85
CA ASN A 220 -1.66 -18.53 -15.07
C ASN A 220 -2.40 -19.86 -15.14
N VAL A 221 -3.65 -19.87 -14.65
CA VAL A 221 -4.50 -21.07 -14.64
C VAL A 221 -4.67 -21.71 -16.01
N ASN A 222 -4.60 -20.92 -17.09
CA ASN A 222 -4.76 -21.41 -18.47
C ASN A 222 -3.59 -22.28 -18.95
N ARG A 223 -2.42 -22.14 -18.31
CA ARG A 223 -1.25 -23.00 -18.59
C ARG A 223 -1.27 -24.29 -17.77
N PHE A 224 -2.10 -24.35 -16.73
CA PHE A 224 -2.19 -25.49 -15.80
C PHE A 224 -3.47 -26.31 -15.96
N SER A 225 -4.43 -25.88 -16.77
CA SER A 225 -5.68 -26.59 -17.00
C SER A 225 -6.21 -26.36 -18.41
N GLY A 226 -6.58 -27.47 -19.08
CA GLY A 226 -7.23 -27.43 -20.39
C GLY A 226 -8.67 -26.90 -20.37
N HIS A 227 -9.23 -26.58 -19.20
CA HIS A 227 -10.57 -25.99 -19.07
C HIS A 227 -10.61 -24.48 -19.26
N TYR A 228 -9.45 -23.85 -19.35
CA TYR A 228 -9.33 -22.44 -19.65
C TYR A 228 -8.57 -22.25 -20.96
N SER A 229 -9.02 -21.30 -21.76
CA SER A 229 -8.58 -21.13 -23.15
C SER A 229 -7.89 -19.80 -23.42
N ARG A 230 -7.62 -18.98 -22.40
CA ARG A 230 -6.95 -17.69 -22.58
C ARG A 230 -5.42 -17.86 -22.58
N SER A 231 -4.71 -16.93 -23.21
CA SER A 231 -3.24 -16.90 -23.16
C SER A 231 -2.71 -16.53 -21.76
N GLN A 232 -3.39 -15.59 -21.10
CA GLN A 232 -3.04 -15.08 -19.77
C GLN A 232 -4.26 -15.16 -18.83
N MET A 233 -3.98 -15.35 -17.55
CA MET A 233 -4.97 -15.23 -16.49
C MET A 233 -5.35 -13.77 -16.29
N ASN A 234 -6.65 -13.51 -16.15
CA ASN A 234 -7.19 -12.17 -15.94
C ASN A 234 -7.94 -12.04 -14.60
N SER A 235 -8.38 -10.82 -14.29
CA SER A 235 -9.14 -10.52 -13.08
C SER A 235 -10.44 -11.33 -12.98
N ASP A 236 -11.14 -11.52 -14.10
CA ASP A 236 -12.45 -12.19 -14.13
C ASP A 236 -12.34 -13.65 -13.68
N GLN A 237 -11.25 -14.34 -14.06
CA GLN A 237 -10.99 -15.72 -13.62
C GLN A 237 -10.79 -15.79 -12.10
N VAL A 238 -10.05 -14.83 -11.54
CA VAL A 238 -9.83 -14.75 -10.09
C VAL A 238 -11.13 -14.38 -9.36
N GLU A 239 -11.91 -13.43 -9.88
CA GLU A 239 -13.20 -13.05 -9.33
C GLU A 239 -14.22 -14.20 -9.37
N ALA A 240 -14.23 -14.99 -10.45
CA ALA A 240 -15.09 -16.17 -10.58
C ALA A 240 -14.74 -17.23 -9.52
N MET A 241 -13.46 -17.47 -9.25
CA MET A 241 -13.03 -18.37 -8.16
C MET A 241 -13.49 -17.84 -6.80
N TYR A 242 -13.25 -16.57 -6.50
CA TYR A 242 -13.64 -15.97 -5.22
C TYR A 242 -15.16 -15.87 -5.04
N LYS A 243 -15.94 -15.82 -6.13
CA LYS A 243 -17.40 -15.90 -6.08
C LYS A 243 -17.86 -17.27 -5.57
N LYS A 244 -17.20 -18.36 -5.99
CA LYS A 244 -17.46 -19.72 -5.48
C LYS A 244 -17.10 -19.84 -4.01
N LEU A 245 -15.91 -19.38 -3.60
CA LEU A 245 -15.53 -19.32 -2.18
C LEU A 245 -16.52 -18.51 -1.33
N THR A 246 -17.00 -17.38 -1.86
CA THR A 246 -17.99 -16.56 -1.18
C THR A 246 -19.33 -17.28 -1.02
N ALA A 247 -19.77 -17.98 -2.07
CA ALA A 247 -21.01 -18.76 -2.03
C ALA A 247 -20.92 -19.89 -1.00
N MET A 248 -19.79 -20.60 -0.96
CA MET A 248 -19.57 -21.70 -0.03
C MET A 248 -19.43 -21.24 1.43
N THR A 249 -18.66 -20.17 1.69
CA THR A 249 -18.38 -19.72 3.07
C THR A 249 -19.48 -18.84 3.68
N GLY A 250 -20.39 -18.33 2.85
CA GLY A 250 -21.39 -17.31 3.21
C GLY A 250 -20.80 -15.92 3.48
N ILE A 251 -19.48 -15.74 3.31
CA ILE A 251 -18.77 -14.51 3.63
C ILE A 251 -18.10 -13.99 2.36
N ARG A 252 -18.30 -12.71 2.06
CA ARG A 252 -17.67 -12.10 0.88
C ARG A 252 -16.15 -12.09 1.00
N MET A 253 -15.49 -12.82 0.11
CA MET A 253 -14.03 -12.89 -0.01
C MET A 253 -13.59 -12.27 -1.33
N THR A 254 -12.58 -11.41 -1.28
CA THR A 254 -11.95 -10.81 -2.47
C THR A 254 -10.48 -10.51 -2.16
N PRO A 255 -9.59 -10.42 -3.17
CA PRO A 255 -8.18 -10.05 -2.97
C PRO A 255 -7.99 -8.79 -2.13
N HIS A 256 -8.83 -7.76 -2.37
CA HIS A 256 -8.79 -6.53 -1.60
C HIS A 256 -9.17 -6.71 -0.13
N ARG A 257 -10.07 -7.66 0.20
CA ARG A 257 -10.42 -7.95 1.60
C ARG A 257 -9.31 -8.70 2.32
N PHE A 258 -8.62 -9.64 1.67
CA PHE A 258 -7.42 -10.27 2.24
C PHE A 258 -6.36 -9.24 2.61
N ARG A 259 -6.09 -8.32 1.68
CA ARG A 259 -5.20 -7.21 1.91
C ARG A 259 -5.63 -6.31 3.09
N HIS A 260 -6.92 -6.09 3.27
CA HIS A 260 -7.41 -5.38 4.45
C HIS A 260 -7.25 -6.19 5.74
N THR A 261 -7.51 -7.50 5.68
CA THR A 261 -7.34 -8.41 6.82
C THR A 261 -5.90 -8.39 7.32
N ILE A 262 -4.91 -8.64 6.45
CA ILE A 262 -3.49 -8.66 6.85
C ILE A 262 -3.04 -7.29 7.38
N ALA A 263 -3.47 -6.19 6.74
CA ALA A 263 -3.15 -4.85 7.22
C ALA A 263 -3.70 -4.59 8.63
N SER A 264 -4.95 -4.94 8.87
CA SER A 264 -5.60 -4.82 10.19
C SER A 264 -5.01 -5.79 11.22
N GLU A 265 -4.56 -6.98 10.82
CA GLU A 265 -3.95 -7.97 11.71
C GLU A 265 -2.55 -7.55 12.14
N MET A 266 -1.69 -7.17 11.20
CA MET A 266 -0.36 -6.62 11.53
C MET A 266 -0.46 -5.36 12.39
N MET A 267 -1.48 -4.53 12.16
CA MET A 267 -1.70 -3.38 13.02
C MET A 267 -2.22 -3.77 14.40
N ARG A 268 -2.97 -4.86 14.58
CA ARG A 268 -3.46 -5.26 15.90
C ARG A 268 -2.40 -5.94 16.78
N GLN A 269 -1.27 -6.36 16.22
CA GLN A 269 -0.20 -6.98 17.02
C GLN A 269 0.37 -6.00 18.06
N PRO A 270 0.78 -6.47 19.25
CA PRO A 270 1.33 -5.62 20.32
C PRO A 270 2.55 -4.82 19.85
N GLU A 271 3.45 -5.46 19.12
CA GLU A 271 4.64 -4.85 18.50
C GLU A 271 4.31 -4.17 17.16
N ARG A 272 3.31 -3.29 17.17
CA ARG A 272 2.80 -2.61 15.99
C ARG A 272 3.88 -1.77 15.31
N ASN A 273 4.44 -2.27 14.20
CA ASN A 273 5.35 -1.49 13.36
C ASN A 273 4.68 -1.04 12.06
N ILE A 274 4.26 0.23 12.03
CA ILE A 274 3.60 0.83 10.86
C ILE A 274 4.49 0.85 9.60
N HIS A 275 5.81 0.94 9.77
CA HIS A 275 6.75 0.94 8.64
C HIS A 275 6.81 -0.42 7.98
N ILE A 276 6.80 -1.51 8.76
CA ILE A 276 6.77 -2.88 8.23
C ILE A 276 5.51 -3.08 7.38
N THR A 277 4.33 -2.75 7.91
CA THR A 277 3.06 -2.90 7.17
C THR A 277 2.98 -1.98 5.95
N LYS A 278 3.46 -0.72 6.05
CA LYS A 278 3.54 0.19 4.90
C LYS A 278 4.42 -0.39 3.79
N ASN A 279 5.57 -0.95 4.14
CA ASN A 279 6.54 -1.49 3.18
C ASN A 279 6.02 -2.79 2.55
N LEU A 280 5.50 -3.73 3.36
CA LEU A 280 4.90 -4.98 2.87
C LEU A 280 3.76 -4.71 1.90
N LEU A 281 2.90 -3.74 2.22
CA LEU A 281 1.77 -3.38 1.37
C LEU A 281 2.16 -2.40 0.25
N ASN A 282 3.37 -1.86 0.22
CA ASN A 282 3.77 -0.82 -0.74
C ASN A 282 2.75 0.33 -0.79
N HIS A 283 2.48 0.94 0.37
CA HIS A 283 1.68 2.17 0.45
C HIS A 283 2.59 3.39 0.25
N SER A 284 2.32 4.17 -0.81
CA SER A 284 3.07 5.41 -1.08
C SER A 284 2.92 6.44 0.04
N ASN A 285 1.73 6.51 0.66
CA ASN A 285 1.44 7.40 1.77
C ASN A 285 1.20 6.61 3.06
N ILE A 286 1.91 6.97 4.12
CA ILE A 286 1.75 6.40 5.47
C ILE A 286 0.33 6.59 6.01
N ALA A 287 -0.36 7.67 5.62
CA ALA A 287 -1.75 7.94 6.00
C ALA A 287 -2.69 6.79 5.61
N THR A 288 -2.42 6.08 4.52
CA THR A 288 -3.21 4.91 4.10
C THR A 288 -3.04 3.73 5.08
N THR A 289 -1.88 3.58 5.69
CA THR A 289 -1.62 2.56 6.71
C THR A 289 -2.24 2.97 8.06
N MET A 290 -2.24 4.27 8.39
CA MET A 290 -2.93 4.79 9.60
C MET A 290 -4.43 4.47 9.63
N GLU A 291 -5.06 4.29 8.46
CA GLU A 291 -6.48 3.90 8.38
C GLU A 291 -6.80 2.52 8.98
N TYR A 292 -5.78 1.69 9.25
CA TYR A 292 -5.95 0.37 9.88
C TYR A 292 -5.66 0.38 11.39
N ILE A 293 -5.26 1.53 11.94
CA ILE A 293 -4.98 1.66 13.37
C ILE A 293 -6.30 1.92 14.09
N GLU A 294 -6.80 0.89 14.74
CA GLU A 294 -7.91 1.01 15.68
C GLU A 294 -7.38 1.31 17.09
N PRO A 295 -8.10 2.15 17.86
CA PRO A 295 -7.77 2.39 19.25
C PRO A 295 -7.91 1.11 20.08
N ASP A 296 -6.85 0.74 20.78
CA ASP A 296 -6.87 -0.32 21.77
C ASP A 296 -7.14 0.28 23.15
N TYR A 297 -8.35 0.07 23.68
CA TYR A 297 -8.77 0.66 24.94
C TYR A 297 -8.06 0.05 26.15
N ASP A 298 -7.59 -1.19 26.05
CA ASP A 298 -6.89 -1.84 27.17
C ASP A 298 -5.47 -1.30 27.25
N VAL A 299 -4.77 -1.16 26.11
CA VAL A 299 -3.46 -0.48 26.07
C VAL A 299 -3.59 0.98 26.49
N MET A 300 -4.64 1.70 26.03
CA MET A 300 -4.88 3.07 26.49
C MET A 300 -5.09 3.13 28.01
N ARG A 301 -5.85 2.20 28.58
CA ARG A 301 -6.08 2.11 30.04
C ARG A 301 -4.77 1.81 30.77
N GLU A 302 -3.94 0.92 30.23
CA GLU A 302 -2.63 0.60 30.80
C GLU A 302 -1.71 1.83 30.85
N VAL A 303 -1.57 2.55 29.73
CA VAL A 303 -0.78 3.80 29.65
C VAL A 303 -1.34 4.86 30.60
N MET A 304 -2.65 4.98 30.71
CA MET A 304 -3.31 5.89 31.67
C MET A 304 -2.99 5.50 33.12
N ASN A 305 -3.05 4.21 33.46
CA ASN A 305 -2.72 3.70 34.79
C ASN A 305 -1.24 3.91 35.12
N GLU A 306 -0.34 3.66 34.17
CA GLU A 306 1.09 3.90 34.34
C GLU A 306 1.39 5.38 34.60
N ARG A 307 0.74 6.28 33.85
CA ARG A 307 0.82 7.73 34.10
C ARG A 307 0.36 8.08 35.52
N GLY A 308 -0.73 7.47 36.00
CA GLY A 308 -1.26 7.69 37.35
C GLY A 308 -0.35 7.18 38.47
N ARG A 309 0.52 6.21 38.21
CA ARG A 309 1.48 5.68 39.19
C ARG A 309 2.72 6.56 39.38
N LYS A 310 3.01 7.47 38.44
CA LYS A 310 4.12 8.41 38.60
C LYS A 310 3.72 9.41 39.70
N PRO A 311 4.39 9.43 40.86
CA PRO A 311 4.01 10.33 41.93
C PRO A 311 4.10 11.75 41.39
N ALA A 312 2.99 12.48 41.42
CA ALA A 312 3.04 13.91 41.29
C ALA A 312 3.97 14.39 42.41
N LYS A 313 5.10 15.02 42.07
CA LYS A 313 5.89 15.78 43.05
C LYS A 313 5.05 16.97 43.47
N ILE A 314 4.02 16.73 44.27
CA ILE A 314 3.30 17.79 44.91
C ILE A 314 4.12 18.14 46.13
N ASN A 315 4.91 19.21 46.01
CA ASN A 315 5.64 19.81 47.13
C ASN A 315 4.61 20.47 48.06
N TYR A 316 3.85 19.66 48.82
CA TYR A 316 3.02 20.10 49.94
C TYR A 316 3.81 20.13 51.25
N LEU A 317 5.07 20.54 51.20
CA LEU A 317 5.76 20.99 52.40
C LEU A 317 5.72 22.50 52.36
N ALA A 318 4.75 23.09 53.08
CA ALA A 318 4.92 24.43 53.58
C ALA A 318 6.27 24.44 54.29
N LYS A 319 7.27 25.11 53.72
CA LYS A 319 8.54 25.32 54.40
C LYS A 319 8.19 25.92 55.75
N SER A 320 8.55 25.24 56.83
CA SER A 320 8.31 25.78 58.15
C SER A 320 9.00 27.14 58.25
N ASP A 321 8.40 28.11 58.93
CA ASP A 321 8.97 29.46 59.03
C ASP A 321 10.40 29.47 59.60
N ALA A 322 10.77 28.40 60.32
CA ALA A 322 12.14 28.15 60.79
C ALA A 322 13.15 28.02 59.64
N ASP A 323 12.82 27.27 58.58
CA ASP A 323 13.71 27.07 57.43
C ASP A 323 13.89 28.35 56.60
N ASN A 324 12.86 29.19 56.54
CA ASN A 324 12.94 30.50 55.89
C ASN A 324 13.78 31.49 56.73
N GLN A 325 13.66 31.46 58.07
CA GLN A 325 14.49 32.28 58.94
C GLN A 325 15.97 31.87 58.92
N GLU A 326 16.27 30.57 58.84
CA GLU A 326 17.64 30.08 58.76
C GLU A 326 18.31 30.41 57.43
N ASN A 327 17.58 30.30 56.32
CA ASN A 327 18.03 30.74 55.00
C ASN A 327 18.22 32.27 54.92
N MET A 328 17.34 33.06 55.57
CA MET A 328 17.50 34.52 55.67
C MET A 328 18.70 34.91 56.55
N ARG A 329 18.95 34.20 57.66
CA ARG A 329 20.10 34.43 58.53
C ARG A 329 21.42 34.09 57.83
N THR A 330 21.48 32.97 57.11
CA THR A 330 22.66 32.60 56.32
C THR A 330 22.90 33.56 55.15
N ALA A 331 21.85 34.04 54.48
CA ALA A 331 21.95 35.07 53.45
C ALA A 331 22.50 36.41 54.00
N LYS A 332 21.98 36.89 55.14
CA LYS A 332 22.51 38.10 55.81
C LYS A 332 23.97 37.93 56.26
N ARG A 333 24.35 36.74 56.74
CA ARG A 333 25.73 36.44 57.18
C ARG A 333 26.71 36.41 55.99
N LYS A 334 26.27 35.96 54.81
CA LYS A 334 27.04 36.05 53.55
C LYS A 334 27.18 37.50 53.07
N LEU A 335 26.11 38.30 53.15
CA LEU A 335 26.14 39.71 52.74
C LEU A 335 27.07 40.54 53.63
N ALA A 336 27.06 40.33 54.95
CA ALA A 336 27.95 41.01 55.89
C ALA A 336 29.43 40.65 55.66
N LYS A 337 29.74 39.38 55.35
CA LYS A 337 31.11 38.97 54.99
C LYS A 337 31.60 39.67 53.71
N ASN A 338 30.73 39.87 52.72
CA ASN A 338 31.10 40.53 51.47
C ASN A 338 31.23 42.06 51.60
N LEU A 339 30.49 42.72 52.50
CA LEU A 339 30.69 44.15 52.78
C LEU A 339 31.99 44.43 53.56
N THR A 340 32.44 43.50 54.40
CA THR A 340 33.67 43.69 55.19
C THR A 340 34.95 43.50 54.35
N LEU A 341 34.84 42.82 53.20
CA LEU A 341 35.96 42.56 52.28
C LEU A 341 36.22 43.70 51.26
N HIS A 342 35.29 44.65 51.08
CA HIS A 342 35.42 45.70 50.06
C HIS A 342 35.75 47.11 50.60
N ALA A 343 36.02 47.25 51.90
CA ALA A 343 36.40 48.51 52.53
C ALA A 343 37.89 48.52 52.92
N MET A 344 38.79 48.21 51.99
CA MET A 344 40.22 48.51 52.08
C MET A 344 40.86 48.27 50.70
N GLU A 345 40.93 49.31 49.88
CA GLU A 345 42.01 49.57 48.92
C GLU A 345 41.78 50.94 48.24
N ILE A 346 42.75 51.85 48.40
CA ILE A 346 42.78 53.23 47.88
C ILE A 346 44.06 53.40 47.04
N SER A 347 43.88 54.06 45.86
CA SER A 347 44.84 54.83 45.01
C SER A 347 45.74 54.12 43.98
N PRO A 348 46.23 54.83 42.91
CA PRO A 348 45.67 56.00 42.21
C PRO A 348 45.70 55.92 40.65
N CYS A 349 45.13 56.97 40.04
CA CYS A 349 44.83 57.22 38.63
C CYS A 349 46.03 57.70 37.76
N ALA A 350 45.95 57.51 36.44
CA ALA A 350 46.62 58.33 35.43
C ALA A 350 45.68 58.60 34.23
N ASP A 351 45.80 59.80 33.68
CA ASP A 351 44.91 60.55 32.81
C ASP A 351 44.56 59.93 31.44
N THR A 352 43.35 60.19 30.92
CA THR A 352 43.15 61.13 29.78
C THR A 352 41.66 61.37 29.45
N SER A 353 41.43 62.57 28.94
CA SER A 353 40.21 63.35 28.76
C SER A 353 39.34 63.01 27.54
N VAL A 354 38.03 63.33 27.62
CA VAL A 354 37.28 64.32 26.81
C VAL A 354 35.77 63.94 26.69
N LEU A 355 34.91 64.75 27.35
CA LEU A 355 33.64 65.42 26.92
C LEU A 355 32.87 64.82 25.71
N LEU A 356 31.54 64.68 25.60
CA LEU A 356 30.27 65.27 26.10
C LEU A 356 29.18 64.16 25.88
N GLY A 357 27.98 64.07 26.44
CA GLY A 357 27.00 64.99 27.01
C GLY A 357 25.58 64.47 26.64
N GLY A 358 24.60 64.63 27.54
CA GLY A 358 23.15 64.53 27.28
C GLY A 358 22.53 63.13 27.37
N THR A 359 21.86 62.73 28.46
CA THR A 359 20.44 62.97 28.81
C THR A 359 19.44 62.48 27.75
N GLU A 360 18.73 61.38 27.97
CA GLU A 360 17.36 61.36 28.51
C GLU A 360 16.70 59.98 28.40
N THR A 361 15.77 59.77 29.31
CA THR A 361 15.12 58.52 29.69
C THR A 361 13.72 58.44 29.08
N LEU A 362 13.20 57.20 28.97
CA LEU A 362 11.79 56.78 28.90
C LEU A 362 11.20 56.46 27.50
N ALA A 363 11.20 55.14 27.22
CA ALA A 363 10.03 54.23 27.05
C ALA A 363 8.93 54.56 25.98
N PRO A 364 8.08 53.59 25.60
CA PRO A 364 8.22 52.14 25.50
C PRO A 364 7.93 51.61 24.07
N ILE A 365 8.24 50.33 23.90
CA ILE A 365 8.18 49.52 22.68
C ILE A 365 6.75 49.40 22.14
N ALA A 366 6.52 49.95 20.94
CA ALA A 366 5.40 49.61 20.07
C ALA A 366 5.88 48.62 18.99
N ILE A 367 5.16 47.49 18.93
CA ILE A 367 5.28 46.45 17.93
C ILE A 367 4.89 47.05 16.58
N ASN A 368 5.82 47.06 15.62
CA ASN A 368 5.54 47.42 14.24
C ASN A 368 5.88 46.26 13.31
N GLN A 369 4.88 45.85 12.54
CA GLN A 369 5.00 44.97 11.39
C GLN A 369 5.68 45.73 10.26
N SER A 370 6.51 45.06 9.44
CA SER A 370 6.54 45.27 7.98
C SER A 370 7.34 44.19 7.22
N PRO A 371 6.95 43.90 5.95
CA PRO A 371 7.52 42.89 5.04
C PRO A 371 8.61 43.50 4.12
N LEU A 372 9.28 42.68 3.28
CA LEU A 372 9.88 43.01 1.95
C LEU A 372 10.61 41.74 1.42
N THR A 373 10.27 41.12 0.28
CA THR A 373 10.58 41.43 -1.15
C THR A 373 11.95 40.90 -1.66
N ALA A 374 11.92 40.29 -2.84
CA ALA A 374 13.00 39.63 -3.61
C ALA A 374 14.21 40.52 -3.98
N PRO A 375 15.25 39.93 -4.60
CA PRO A 375 15.63 40.45 -5.92
C PRO A 375 16.12 39.39 -6.92
N GLY A 376 16.13 39.79 -8.20
CA GLY A 376 16.88 39.14 -9.28
C GLY A 376 17.71 40.15 -10.08
N GLN A 377 18.59 39.58 -10.91
CA GLN A 377 19.22 40.08 -12.15
C GLN A 377 20.68 40.61 -12.19
N ASN A 378 21.45 39.90 -13.03
CA ASN A 378 22.35 40.30 -14.13
C ASN A 378 23.86 40.48 -13.95
N GLY A 379 24.59 39.90 -14.92
CA GLY A 379 26.00 40.16 -15.27
C GLY A 379 26.49 39.29 -16.45
N THR A 380 26.71 39.93 -17.60
CA THR A 380 27.14 39.43 -18.95
C THR A 380 28.67 39.42 -19.11
N ILE A 381 29.24 38.70 -20.09
CA ILE A 381 30.30 39.15 -21.05
C ILE A 381 30.55 38.10 -22.18
N ASN A 382 30.81 38.62 -23.39
CA ASN A 382 31.00 38.02 -24.73
C ASN A 382 32.46 37.65 -25.10
N GLN A 383 32.64 36.81 -26.15
CA GLN A 383 33.36 37.05 -27.45
C GLN A 383 33.40 35.71 -28.27
N ASP A 384 32.74 35.57 -29.44
CA ASP A 384 33.14 35.85 -30.87
C ASP A 384 34.24 34.90 -31.44
N LYS A 385 34.21 34.26 -32.65
CA LYS A 385 33.60 34.56 -33.98
C LYS A 385 33.66 33.37 -35.00
N ASP A 386 32.68 33.36 -35.94
CA ASP A 386 32.61 33.00 -37.39
C ASP A 386 33.12 31.61 -37.96
N ILE A 387 32.59 30.97 -39.03
CA ILE A 387 32.16 31.38 -40.41
C ILE A 387 31.24 30.32 -41.12
N ALA A 388 30.32 30.83 -41.98
CA ALA A 388 29.61 30.30 -43.19
C ALA A 388 28.68 29.04 -43.12
N ALA A 389 27.40 29.03 -43.54
CA ALA A 389 26.63 29.53 -44.72
C ALA A 389 26.59 28.57 -45.93
N HIS A 390 25.43 27.95 -46.21
CA HIS A 390 24.93 27.66 -47.57
C HIS A 390 23.40 27.45 -47.62
N HIS A 391 22.78 28.11 -48.60
CA HIS A 391 21.37 28.11 -49.01
C HIS A 391 21.00 26.85 -49.83
N GLN A 392 19.74 26.39 -49.79
CA GLN A 392 18.80 26.49 -50.92
C GLN A 392 17.41 25.86 -50.64
N LYS A 393 16.38 26.54 -51.15
CA LYS A 393 14.97 26.13 -51.32
C LYS A 393 14.85 25.07 -52.44
N VAL A 394 13.70 24.36 -52.52
CA VAL A 394 12.69 24.44 -53.62
C VAL A 394 11.77 23.18 -53.69
N ASN A 395 10.47 23.47 -53.69
CA ASN A 395 9.27 22.85 -54.31
C ASN A 395 8.62 21.50 -53.93
N SER A 396 7.30 21.66 -53.82
CA SER A 396 6.14 20.77 -53.93
C SER A 396 5.84 20.24 -55.35
N ALA A 397 5.30 19.01 -55.49
CA ALA A 397 4.08 18.63 -56.26
C ALA A 397 3.94 17.10 -56.53
N GLU A 398 2.75 16.56 -56.23
CA GLU A 398 1.88 15.61 -56.98
C GLU A 398 2.25 14.15 -57.43
N SER A 399 1.38 13.21 -56.97
CA SER A 399 0.68 12.06 -57.60
C SER A 399 1.38 10.89 -58.37
N VAL A 400 1.34 9.67 -57.77
CA VAL A 400 0.70 8.34 -58.13
C VAL A 400 0.47 7.94 -59.63
N PRO A 401 0.35 6.65 -60.09
CA PRO A 401 0.77 5.28 -59.65
C PRO A 401 1.52 4.47 -60.77
N ILE A 402 1.89 3.18 -60.55
CA ILE A 402 1.80 2.06 -61.53
C ILE A 402 1.96 0.69 -60.84
N GLN A 403 1.18 -0.28 -61.35
CA GLN A 403 0.96 -1.68 -60.97
C GLN A 403 2.06 -2.63 -61.47
N GLN A 404 2.18 -3.84 -60.90
CA GLN A 404 2.21 -5.11 -61.66
C GLN A 404 2.02 -6.37 -60.78
N GLU A 405 1.45 -7.39 -61.41
CA GLU A 405 0.64 -8.50 -60.86
C GLU A 405 1.40 -9.83 -60.62
N ILE A 406 0.71 -10.75 -59.93
CA ILE A 406 1.01 -12.18 -59.62
C ILE A 406 0.69 -13.07 -60.86
N PRO A 407 1.27 -14.28 -61.08
CA PRO A 407 0.66 -15.58 -60.67
C PRO A 407 1.69 -16.76 -60.48
N PRO A 408 1.31 -18.05 -60.30
CA PRO A 408 0.66 -18.62 -59.10
C PRO A 408 1.25 -19.99 -58.61
N ASP A 409 0.75 -20.43 -57.43
CA ASP A 409 0.28 -21.79 -57.08
C ASP A 409 1.10 -22.78 -56.18
N ASN A 410 0.33 -23.41 -55.29
CA ASN A 410 0.46 -24.68 -54.55
C ASN A 410 1.52 -24.88 -53.45
N SER A 411 1.09 -24.79 -52.19
CA SER A 411 0.75 -26.00 -51.40
C SER A 411 0.39 -25.68 -49.95
N ALA A 412 -0.83 -26.07 -49.58
CA ALA A 412 -1.31 -26.11 -48.21
C ALA A 412 -0.55 -27.16 -47.39
N LYS A 413 0.02 -26.76 -46.24
CA LYS A 413 0.27 -27.67 -45.11
C LYS A 413 -0.20 -27.05 -43.82
N LEU A 414 -1.25 -27.67 -43.27
CA LEU A 414 -1.78 -27.49 -41.93
C LEU A 414 -0.65 -27.45 -40.89
N ARG A 415 -0.55 -26.36 -40.13
CA ARG A 415 0.04 -26.40 -38.78
C ARG A 415 -1.06 -26.81 -37.81
N THR A 416 -1.28 -28.12 -37.73
CA THR A 416 -2.06 -28.74 -36.66
C THR A 416 -1.39 -28.44 -35.33
N SER A 417 -2.10 -27.74 -34.46
CA SER A 417 -1.81 -27.64 -33.04
C SER A 417 -1.69 -29.05 -32.47
N ARG A 418 -0.47 -29.47 -32.10
CA ARG A 418 -0.25 -30.73 -31.39
C ARG A 418 -0.87 -30.59 -30.00
N ARG A 419 -2.06 -31.19 -29.86
CA ARG A 419 -2.71 -31.54 -28.61
C ARG A 419 -1.80 -32.48 -27.83
N THR A 420 -1.02 -31.96 -26.90
CA THR A 420 -0.26 -32.77 -25.95
C THR A 420 -1.26 -33.44 -25.02
N GLN A 421 -1.36 -34.77 -25.10
CA GLN A 421 -2.14 -35.59 -24.19
C GLN A 421 -1.49 -35.53 -22.81
N PHE A 422 -2.23 -35.05 -21.81
CA PHE A 422 -1.85 -35.13 -20.40
C PHE A 422 -1.94 -36.61 -19.97
N SER A 423 -0.78 -37.24 -19.76
CA SER A 423 -0.67 -38.52 -19.07
C SER A 423 -0.20 -38.24 -17.64
N GLY A 424 -1.00 -38.64 -16.66
CA GLY A 424 -0.77 -38.37 -15.24
C GLY A 424 0.14 -39.39 -14.57
N TYR A 425 1.03 -38.94 -13.67
CA TYR A 425 1.84 -39.72 -12.72
C TYR A 425 2.40 -38.74 -11.65
N SER A 426 2.84 -39.08 -10.43
CA SER A 426 2.65 -40.22 -9.53
C SER A 426 2.29 -39.60 -8.14
N PRO A 427 1.28 -40.09 -7.40
CA PRO A 427 0.74 -39.42 -6.21
C PRO A 427 1.70 -39.29 -5.02
N ASP A 428 2.66 -40.20 -4.85
CA ASP A 428 3.35 -40.37 -3.56
C ASP A 428 4.35 -39.25 -3.22
N ASP A 429 5.09 -38.72 -4.21
CA ASP A 429 6.08 -37.64 -4.00
C ASP A 429 5.44 -36.28 -3.62
N LEU A 430 4.16 -36.09 -4.00
CA LEU A 430 3.43 -34.85 -3.78
C LEU A 430 2.63 -34.84 -2.46
N VAL A 431 2.43 -36.02 -1.87
CA VAL A 431 1.67 -36.23 -0.63
C VAL A 431 2.56 -35.94 0.59
N THR A 432 3.78 -36.46 0.62
CA THR A 432 4.70 -36.29 1.75
C THR A 432 4.97 -34.81 2.05
N ARG A 433 5.13 -33.98 1.01
CA ARG A 433 5.47 -32.54 1.18
C ARG A 433 4.31 -31.66 1.66
N LEU A 434 3.06 -32.07 1.43
CA LEU A 434 1.87 -31.30 1.82
C LEU A 434 1.28 -31.79 3.15
N GLU A 435 1.36 -33.08 3.45
CA GLU A 435 0.88 -33.64 4.72
C GLU A 435 1.77 -33.20 5.89
N ASP A 436 3.09 -33.15 5.70
CA ASP A 436 4.03 -32.59 6.68
C ASP A 436 3.69 -31.13 7.05
N SER A 437 3.20 -30.33 6.09
CA SER A 437 2.78 -28.94 6.36
C SER A 437 1.49 -28.84 7.18
N SER A 438 0.56 -29.79 7.02
CA SER A 438 -0.71 -29.78 7.76
C SER A 438 -0.54 -30.11 9.26
N GLN A 439 0.45 -30.93 9.61
CA GLN A 439 0.75 -31.28 11.01
C GLN A 439 1.47 -30.14 11.75
N TRP A 440 2.25 -29.32 11.04
CA TRP A 440 2.91 -28.13 11.60
C TRP A 440 1.91 -27.02 11.96
N ASP A 441 0.88 -26.79 11.14
CA ASP A 441 -0.14 -25.77 11.39
C ASP A 441 -0.98 -26.05 12.66
N VAL A 442 -1.21 -27.33 13.00
CA VAL A 442 -1.86 -27.72 14.26
C VAL A 442 -0.95 -27.43 15.48
N GLY A 443 0.37 -27.50 15.31
CA GLY A 443 1.35 -27.14 16.34
C GLY A 443 1.45 -25.63 16.59
N ALA A 444 1.45 -24.83 15.52
CA ALA A 444 1.50 -23.37 15.60
C ALA A 444 0.20 -22.76 16.19
N LEU A 445 -0.95 -23.37 15.93
CA LEU A 445 -2.24 -22.99 16.51
C LEU A 445 -2.38 -23.30 18.01
N ASN A 446 -1.58 -24.24 18.54
CA ASN A 446 -1.62 -24.69 19.93
C ASN A 446 -0.55 -24.04 20.83
N GLY A 447 0.15 -23.00 20.37
CA GLY A 447 0.95 -22.13 21.23
C GLY A 447 2.14 -22.79 21.93
N LYS A 448 2.75 -23.84 21.36
CA LYS A 448 4.01 -24.39 21.86
C LYS A 448 5.14 -24.10 20.88
N LEU A 449 5.90 -23.04 21.17
CA LEU A 449 7.24 -22.83 20.62
C LEU A 449 8.26 -23.23 21.69
N THR A 450 8.89 -24.40 21.54
CA THR A 450 10.17 -24.69 22.17
C THR A 450 11.23 -24.62 21.09
N ALA A 451 12.04 -23.57 21.13
CA ALA A 451 13.23 -23.45 20.32
C ALA A 451 14.23 -24.55 20.70
N ASN A 452 14.85 -25.19 19.72
CA ASN A 452 16.19 -25.73 19.91
C ASN A 452 17.04 -25.54 18.64
N PRO A 453 18.29 -25.09 18.74
CA PRO A 453 19.12 -24.73 17.61
C PRO A 453 19.80 -25.97 16.99
N MET A 454 19.77 -26.05 15.66
CA MET A 454 20.63 -26.93 14.86
C MET A 454 22.07 -26.39 14.86
N THR A 455 23.05 -27.22 15.20
CA THR A 455 24.48 -27.00 14.91
C THR A 455 25.02 -28.22 14.15
N GLY A 456 25.95 -27.98 13.23
CA GLY A 456 26.33 -28.91 12.16
C GLY A 456 27.47 -29.90 12.44
N ASP A 457 27.51 -30.90 11.54
CA ASP A 457 28.59 -31.74 10.99
C ASP A 457 29.70 -32.42 11.84
N SER A 458 29.61 -33.78 11.83
CA SER A 458 30.66 -34.85 11.68
C SER A 458 31.56 -35.28 12.85
N PRO A 459 32.15 -36.52 12.89
CA PRO A 459 31.76 -37.88 12.43
C PRO A 459 31.89 -38.95 13.59
N PRO A 460 31.75 -40.30 13.39
CA PRO A 460 31.47 -41.22 14.50
C PRO A 460 32.71 -41.84 15.15
N SER A 461 32.67 -42.04 16.47
CA SER A 461 33.55 -42.95 17.20
C SER A 461 32.79 -43.75 18.27
N SER A 462 33.08 -45.04 18.28
CA SER A 462 32.63 -46.12 19.17
C SER A 462 32.78 -45.87 20.68
N GLY A 463 31.88 -46.46 21.49
CA GLY A 463 32.14 -46.71 22.92
C GLY A 463 30.90 -46.88 23.81
N THR A 464 30.61 -48.15 24.09
CA THR A 464 29.88 -48.81 25.21
C THR A 464 29.40 -48.05 26.47
N ASP A 465 28.23 -48.54 26.94
CA ASP A 465 27.80 -48.83 28.33
C ASP A 465 26.91 -47.87 29.17
N GLU A 466 25.70 -48.40 29.40
CA GLU A 466 24.99 -48.60 30.67
C GLU A 466 24.29 -47.44 31.43
N ASN A 467 22.96 -47.62 31.51
CA ASN A 467 22.11 -47.72 32.72
C ASN A 467 21.18 -46.58 33.20
N MET A 468 19.94 -47.05 33.44
CA MET A 468 18.91 -46.63 34.40
C MET A 468 17.98 -45.41 34.17
N GLY A 469 16.67 -45.71 34.20
CA GLY A 469 15.72 -44.93 35.00
C GLY A 469 14.37 -44.59 34.35
N CYS A 470 13.40 -45.52 34.37
CA CYS A 470 12.00 -45.30 34.01
C CYS A 470 11.17 -44.62 35.13
N LEU A 471 10.03 -44.03 34.70
CA LEU A 471 8.72 -43.79 35.38
C LEU A 471 8.34 -42.31 35.67
N PRO A 472 7.02 -41.96 35.71
CA PRO A 472 6.10 -41.92 34.57
C PRO A 472 5.22 -40.65 34.49
N VAL A 473 4.45 -40.56 33.40
CA VAL A 473 3.51 -39.52 32.99
C VAL A 473 2.20 -39.55 33.81
N SER A 474 1.76 -38.41 34.36
CA SER A 474 0.43 -38.25 34.97
C SER A 474 -0.58 -37.61 33.98
N ARG A 475 -1.67 -38.33 33.73
CA ARG A 475 -2.88 -37.91 33.00
C ARG A 475 -3.57 -36.71 33.68
N PHE A 476 -4.10 -35.78 32.89
CA PHE A 476 -5.13 -34.82 33.28
C PHE A 476 -6.39 -35.05 32.44
N GLU A 477 -7.52 -35.27 33.11
CA GLU A 477 -8.86 -35.35 32.52
C GLU A 477 -9.49 -33.95 32.34
N PRO A 478 -10.36 -33.72 31.33
CA PRO A 478 -11.07 -32.47 31.17
C PRO A 478 -12.44 -32.49 31.87
N ALA A 479 -12.67 -31.53 32.77
CA ALA A 479 -13.96 -31.31 33.42
C ALA A 479 -14.93 -30.53 32.51
N ALA A 480 -16.13 -31.08 32.36
CA ALA A 480 -17.29 -30.50 31.70
C ALA A 480 -17.79 -29.25 32.43
N TRP A 481 -18.10 -28.17 31.70
CA TRP A 481 -18.88 -27.04 32.22
C TRP A 481 -20.12 -26.82 31.37
N THR A 482 -21.25 -26.95 32.05
CA THR A 482 -22.62 -26.81 31.58
C THR A 482 -23.03 -25.34 31.53
N SER A 483 -23.95 -25.08 30.60
CA SER A 483 -24.73 -23.86 30.40
C SER A 483 -25.39 -23.30 31.67
N ARG A 484 -25.39 -21.97 31.81
CA ARG A 484 -26.53 -21.27 32.42
C ARG A 484 -26.73 -19.86 31.83
N SER A 485 -27.97 -19.66 31.43
CA SER A 485 -28.67 -18.42 31.13
C SER A 485 -28.67 -17.45 32.32
N GLY A 486 -28.57 -16.16 31.99
CA GLY A 486 -28.78 -15.00 32.86
C GLY A 486 -28.55 -13.74 32.07
#